data_AF-A0A4R7USM9-F1
#
_entry.id   AF-A0A4R7USM9-F1
#
_cell.length_a   1.000
_cell.length_b   1.000
_cell.length_c   1.000
_cell.angle_alpha   90.00
_cell.angle_beta   90.00
_cell.angle_gamma   90.00
#
_symmetry.space_group_name_H-M   'P 1'
#
loop_
_entity.id
_entity.type
_entity.pdbx_description
1 polymer ?
#
loop_
_entity_poly.entity_id
_entity_poly.type
_entity_poly.pdbx_seq_one_letter_code
_entity_poly.pdbx_strand_id
1 'polypeptide(L)'
;MKISRGIALASLLTLAAGPVFAGFSLNDVAGAVSGMQGGDKAAAAAPTSETAGLLSALSALDVTPEQAVGGTSAMLGLAKNQLSSTDYSQLAKEVPGIDKLSGGSGNLAALGALLGSSGKSAGLENALGNVKDTNDLNNAFSALGMDSGMIGQFAPVLLQYLGQQGVGGSLLSSLGSIWGAGTGS
;
A
#
# COMPACT_ATOMS: atom_id res chain seq x y z
N MET A 1 16.56 15.46 -69.10
CA MET A 1 15.70 16.66 -68.94
C MET A 1 15.15 16.67 -67.52
N LYS A 2 15.29 17.82 -66.82
CA LYS A 2 14.45 18.38 -65.73
C LYS A 2 14.43 17.57 -64.42
N ILE A 3 15.32 17.82 -63.44
CA ILE A 3 15.30 18.89 -62.41
C ILE A 3 13.93 19.05 -61.74
N SER A 4 13.88 18.73 -60.44
CA SER A 4 13.21 19.59 -59.47
C SER A 4 13.92 19.50 -58.12
N ARG A 5 14.20 20.68 -57.56
CA ARG A 5 14.83 20.94 -56.28
C ARG A 5 13.75 21.08 -55.21
N GLY A 6 14.04 20.60 -54.01
CA GLY A 6 13.21 20.83 -52.83
C GLY A 6 14.07 20.69 -51.59
N ILE A 7 14.66 21.81 -51.18
CA ILE A 7 15.39 22.00 -49.93
C ILE A 7 14.35 22.07 -48.81
N ALA A 8 14.49 21.24 -47.78
CA ALA A 8 13.91 21.52 -46.47
C ALA A 8 14.91 21.09 -45.41
N LEU A 9 15.62 22.10 -44.92
CA LEU A 9 16.51 22.08 -43.76
C LEU A 9 15.62 22.06 -42.51
N ALA A 10 15.68 21.01 -41.69
CA ALA A 10 15.08 21.03 -40.37
C ALA A 10 16.01 20.30 -39.39
N SER A 11 16.96 21.08 -38.87
CA SER A 11 17.70 20.78 -37.66
C SER A 11 16.73 20.72 -36.47
N LEU A 12 16.79 19.67 -35.66
CA LEU A 12 16.49 19.76 -34.24
C LEU A 12 17.22 18.62 -33.51
N LEU A 13 18.45 18.95 -33.09
CA LEU A 13 19.10 18.31 -31.96
C LEU A 13 18.29 18.71 -30.72
N THR A 14 17.72 17.76 -29.99
CA THR A 14 17.43 17.97 -28.57
C THR A 14 17.70 16.70 -27.80
N LEU A 15 18.93 16.68 -27.25
CA LEU A 15 19.39 15.82 -26.19
C LEU A 15 18.73 16.26 -24.87
N ALA A 16 18.03 15.35 -24.20
CA ALA A 16 17.83 15.41 -22.75
C ALA A 16 17.44 14.02 -22.23
N ALA A 17 18.45 13.25 -21.84
CA ALA A 17 18.31 12.17 -20.89
C ALA A 17 18.13 12.77 -19.49
N GLY A 18 17.15 12.27 -18.75
CA GLY A 18 17.00 12.47 -17.32
C GLY A 18 15.58 12.15 -16.84
N PRO A 19 15.39 11.24 -15.88
CA PRO A 19 14.14 11.19 -15.14
C PRO A 19 14.15 12.40 -14.20
N VAL A 20 13.50 13.47 -14.64
CA VAL A 20 13.16 14.59 -13.77
C VAL A 20 12.00 14.12 -12.90
N PHE A 21 12.30 13.80 -11.64
CA PHE A 21 11.31 13.77 -10.56
C PHE A 21 10.83 15.21 -10.32
N ALA A 22 9.97 15.73 -11.19
CA ALA A 22 9.27 16.99 -10.98
C ALA A 22 7.80 16.71 -10.68
N GLY A 23 7.40 17.09 -9.47
CA GLY A 23 6.00 17.36 -9.13
C GLY A 23 5.10 16.14 -9.06
N PHE A 24 5.01 15.54 -7.86
CA PHE A 24 3.83 14.80 -7.44
C PHE A 24 2.60 15.73 -7.54
N SER A 25 1.98 15.78 -8.71
CA SER A 25 0.69 16.43 -8.92
C SER A 25 -0.38 15.43 -8.58
N LEU A 26 -1.12 15.69 -7.49
CA LEU A 26 -2.28 14.91 -7.08
C LEU A 26 -3.41 14.88 -8.12
N ASN A 27 -3.28 15.65 -9.21
CA ASN A 27 -4.17 15.64 -10.37
C ASN A 27 -3.74 14.63 -11.46
N ASP A 28 -2.47 14.19 -11.48
CA ASP A 28 -1.96 13.22 -12.46
C ASP A 28 -2.16 11.76 -11.98
N VAL A 29 -2.14 11.53 -10.65
CA VAL A 29 -2.50 10.23 -10.04
C VAL A 29 -3.96 9.83 -10.31
N ALA A 30 -4.86 10.81 -10.45
CA ALA A 30 -6.26 10.58 -10.85
C ALA A 30 -6.39 10.17 -12.34
N GLY A 31 -5.42 10.53 -13.18
CA GLY A 31 -5.32 10.09 -14.57
C GLY A 31 -4.64 8.73 -14.71
N ALA A 32 -3.61 8.46 -13.90
CA ALA A 32 -2.88 7.18 -13.90
C ALA A 32 -3.74 6.01 -13.37
N VAL A 33 -4.67 6.25 -12.44
CA VAL A 33 -5.66 5.25 -11.99
C VAL A 33 -6.69 4.89 -13.09
N SER A 34 -6.94 5.79 -14.03
CA SER A 34 -7.89 5.58 -15.13
C SER A 34 -7.29 4.81 -16.32
N GLY A 35 -5.95 4.75 -16.40
CA GLY A 35 -5.21 4.04 -17.45
C GLY A 35 -4.88 2.58 -17.15
N MET A 36 -4.92 2.16 -15.88
CA MET A 36 -4.74 0.76 -15.47
C MET A 36 -6.11 0.05 -15.46
N GLN A 37 -6.69 -0.10 -16.65
CA GLN A 37 -7.86 -0.97 -16.86
C GLN A 37 -7.44 -2.44 -16.64
N GLY A 38 -7.71 -2.94 -15.43
CA GLY A 38 -7.68 -4.37 -15.12
C GLY A 38 -6.72 -4.73 -13.99
N GLY A 39 -7.27 -5.16 -12.86
CA GLY A 39 -6.49 -5.73 -11.76
C GLY A 39 -7.07 -5.36 -10.41
N ASP A 40 -6.44 -4.42 -9.71
CA ASP A 40 -6.63 -4.29 -8.26
C ASP A 40 -6.80 -2.82 -7.86
N LYS A 41 -8.02 -2.40 -7.51
CA LYS A 41 -8.27 -1.06 -6.93
C LYS A 41 -7.47 -0.82 -5.64
N ALA A 42 -7.07 -1.89 -4.95
CA ALA A 42 -6.21 -1.86 -3.77
C ALA A 42 -4.79 -1.44 -4.14
N ALA A 43 -4.25 -2.00 -5.23
CA ALA A 43 -2.93 -1.64 -5.73
C ALA A 43 -2.87 -0.18 -6.21
N ALA A 44 -3.96 0.35 -6.76
CA ALA A 44 -4.08 1.75 -7.15
C ALA A 44 -4.13 2.73 -5.96
N ALA A 45 -4.57 2.26 -4.78
CA ALA A 45 -4.55 3.02 -3.53
C ALA A 45 -3.15 3.06 -2.88
N ALA A 46 -2.21 2.26 -3.41
CA ALA A 46 -0.89 2.12 -2.84
C ALA A 46 0.01 3.33 -3.15
N PRO A 47 0.81 3.80 -2.18
CA PRO A 47 1.76 4.90 -2.40
C PRO A 47 2.96 4.53 -3.29
N THR A 48 3.30 3.25 -3.41
CA THR A 48 4.48 2.74 -4.13
C THR A 48 4.19 1.41 -4.84
N SER A 49 5.07 0.99 -5.75
CA SER A 49 4.92 -0.28 -6.46
C SER A 49 5.07 -1.48 -5.51
N GLU A 50 5.92 -1.36 -4.50
CA GLU A 50 6.10 -2.36 -3.44
C GLU A 50 4.84 -2.50 -2.58
N THR A 51 4.20 -1.39 -2.21
CA THR A 51 2.93 -1.47 -1.46
C THR A 51 1.78 -1.92 -2.36
N ALA A 52 1.82 -1.63 -3.66
CA ALA A 52 0.85 -2.09 -4.65
C ALA A 52 0.92 -3.62 -4.84
N GLY A 53 2.13 -4.18 -4.92
CA GLY A 53 2.35 -5.62 -5.00
C GLY A 53 1.85 -6.37 -3.76
N LEU A 54 2.07 -5.79 -2.57
CA LEU A 54 1.51 -6.32 -1.33
C LEU A 54 -0.02 -6.35 -1.36
N LEU A 55 -0.64 -5.24 -1.75
CA LEU A 55 -2.09 -5.09 -1.79
C LEU A 55 -2.75 -5.97 -2.85
N SER A 56 -2.08 -6.19 -3.99
CA SER A 56 -2.51 -7.15 -5.01
C SER A 56 -2.39 -8.59 -4.51
N ALA A 57 -1.29 -8.95 -3.83
CA ALA A 57 -1.13 -10.27 -3.22
C ALA A 57 -2.20 -10.56 -2.16
N LEU A 58 -2.61 -9.54 -1.40
CA LEU A 58 -3.71 -9.67 -0.45
C LEU A 58 -5.08 -9.71 -1.14
N SER A 59 -5.28 -8.93 -2.20
CA SER A 59 -6.52 -8.98 -3.00
C SER A 59 -6.74 -10.37 -3.64
N ALA A 60 -5.67 -11.15 -3.84
CA ALA A 60 -5.75 -12.54 -4.29
C ALA A 60 -6.37 -13.51 -3.25
N LEU A 61 -6.60 -13.08 -2.00
CA LEU A 61 -7.27 -13.87 -0.95
C LEU A 61 -8.82 -13.77 -1.02
N ASP A 62 -9.38 -13.37 -2.16
CA ASP A 62 -10.83 -13.15 -2.36
C ASP A 62 -11.41 -12.06 -1.43
N VAL A 63 -10.57 -11.11 -1.02
CA VAL A 63 -10.97 -9.95 -0.22
C VAL A 63 -11.25 -8.74 -1.09
N THR A 64 -12.11 -7.85 -0.62
CA THR A 64 -12.36 -6.60 -1.35
C THR A 64 -11.15 -5.67 -1.25
N PRO A 65 -11.00 -4.72 -2.20
CA PRO A 65 -9.92 -3.75 -2.13
C PRO A 65 -9.90 -2.93 -0.84
N GLU A 66 -11.07 -2.61 -0.27
CA GLU A 66 -11.19 -1.92 1.02
C GLU A 66 -10.66 -2.80 2.16
N GLN A 67 -10.92 -4.10 2.09
CA GLN A 67 -10.49 -5.07 3.08
C GLN A 67 -8.97 -5.31 3.02
N ALA A 68 -8.39 -5.43 1.82
CA ALA A 68 -6.94 -5.52 1.64
C ALA A 68 -6.23 -4.28 2.18
N VAL A 69 -6.68 -3.09 1.75
CA VAL A 69 -6.08 -1.80 2.13
C VAL A 69 -6.28 -1.51 3.61
N GLY A 70 -7.51 -1.66 4.10
CA GLY A 70 -7.86 -1.46 5.51
C GLY A 70 -7.16 -2.49 6.41
N GLY A 71 -7.29 -3.78 6.12
CA GLY A 71 -6.68 -4.86 6.91
C GLY A 71 -5.17 -4.70 7.04
N THR A 72 -4.49 -4.40 5.93
CA THR A 72 -3.05 -4.13 5.92
C THR A 72 -2.68 -2.95 6.80
N SER A 73 -3.44 -1.85 6.70
CA SER A 73 -3.17 -0.67 7.53
C SER A 73 -3.48 -0.88 9.01
N ALA A 74 -4.46 -1.71 9.36
CA ALA A 74 -4.75 -2.04 10.76
C ALA A 74 -3.63 -2.91 11.35
N MET A 75 -3.15 -3.90 10.59
CA MET A 75 -2.03 -4.75 10.99
C MET A 75 -0.74 -3.94 11.11
N LEU A 76 -0.46 -3.05 10.15
CA LEU A 76 0.68 -2.16 10.21
C LEU A 76 0.56 -1.11 11.31
N GLY A 77 -0.65 -0.64 11.62
CA GLY A 77 -0.93 0.26 12.74
C GLY A 77 -0.63 -0.41 14.08
N LEU A 78 -1.06 -1.65 14.26
CA LEU A 78 -0.69 -2.48 15.42
C LEU A 78 0.83 -2.66 15.50
N ALA A 79 1.45 -3.03 14.38
CA ALA A 79 2.90 -3.18 14.31
C ALA A 79 3.62 -1.88 14.66
N LYS A 80 3.14 -0.73 14.21
CA LYS A 80 3.70 0.59 14.55
C LYS A 80 3.55 0.93 16.04
N ASN A 81 2.49 0.45 16.69
CA ASN A 81 2.28 0.65 18.12
C ASN A 81 3.17 -0.28 18.98
N GLN A 82 3.37 -1.52 18.51
CA GLN A 82 4.07 -2.58 19.25
C GLN A 82 5.56 -2.67 18.94
N LEU A 83 6.00 -2.29 17.74
CA LEU A 83 7.40 -2.23 17.35
C LEU A 83 8.08 -0.96 17.88
N SER A 84 9.37 -1.09 18.15
CA SER A 84 10.22 0.06 18.46
C SER A 84 10.28 1.03 17.26
N SER A 85 10.42 2.33 17.52
CA SER A 85 10.62 3.33 16.45
C SER A 85 11.79 2.98 15.50
N THR A 86 12.83 2.33 16.03
CA THR A 86 13.98 1.85 15.24
C THR A 86 13.58 0.73 14.27
N ASP A 87 12.87 -0.28 14.75
CA ASP A 87 12.42 -1.43 13.96
C ASP A 87 11.45 -0.99 12.86
N TYR A 88 10.50 -0.12 13.23
CA TYR A 88 9.56 0.45 12.29
C TYR A 88 10.25 1.36 11.25
N SER A 89 11.25 2.13 11.65
CA SER A 89 12.06 2.92 10.70
C SER A 89 12.85 2.04 9.75
N GLN A 90 13.34 0.89 10.21
CA GLN A 90 13.99 -0.09 9.33
C GLN A 90 12.98 -0.68 8.35
N LEU A 91 11.79 -1.08 8.80
CA LEU A 91 10.70 -1.51 7.93
C LEU A 91 10.39 -0.47 6.84
N ALA A 92 10.31 0.80 7.21
CA ALA A 92 10.02 1.89 6.28
C ALA A 92 11.14 2.19 5.29
N LYS A 93 12.38 1.78 5.59
CA LYS A 93 13.52 1.86 4.66
C LYS A 93 13.51 0.70 3.68
N GLU A 94 13.23 -0.51 4.15
CA GLU A 94 13.17 -1.72 3.31
C GLU A 94 11.94 -1.72 2.40
N VAL A 95 10.80 -1.20 2.87
CA VAL A 95 9.56 -1.11 2.08
C VAL A 95 9.16 0.36 1.90
N PRO A 96 9.58 1.01 0.80
CA PRO A 96 9.20 2.39 0.49
C PRO A 96 7.67 2.53 0.50
N GLY A 97 7.17 3.53 1.23
CA GLY A 97 5.73 3.81 1.29
C GLY A 97 4.94 3.05 2.36
N ILE A 98 5.53 2.09 3.08
CA ILE A 98 4.82 1.37 4.15
C ILE A 98 4.39 2.28 5.31
N ASP A 99 5.14 3.37 5.58
CA ASP A 99 4.75 4.40 6.55
C ASP A 99 3.44 5.10 6.17
N LYS A 100 3.29 5.38 4.86
CA LYS A 100 2.06 5.95 4.30
C LYS A 100 0.89 4.98 4.38
N LEU A 101 1.15 3.67 4.34
CA LEU A 101 0.14 2.61 4.44
C LEU A 101 -0.30 2.36 5.90
N SER A 102 0.63 2.41 6.87
CA SER A 102 0.38 2.08 8.30
C SER A 102 -0.38 3.13 9.12
N GLY A 103 -0.31 4.39 8.68
CA GLY A 103 -0.70 5.52 9.53
C GLY A 103 -0.66 6.85 8.80
N GLY A 104 -0.55 6.81 7.46
CA GLY A 104 -0.67 8.00 6.64
C GLY A 104 -2.14 8.26 6.33
N SER A 105 -2.55 9.52 6.46
CA SER A 105 -3.82 10.02 5.93
C SER A 105 -4.04 9.67 4.44
N GLY A 106 -2.98 9.34 3.70
CA GLY A 106 -3.06 8.85 2.32
C GLY A 106 -3.80 7.53 2.16
N ASN A 107 -3.63 6.58 3.10
CA ASN A 107 -4.35 5.32 3.04
C ASN A 107 -5.83 5.48 3.37
N LEU A 108 -6.13 6.26 4.42
CA LEU A 108 -7.50 6.58 4.81
C LEU A 108 -8.21 7.41 3.74
N ALA A 109 -7.51 8.31 3.07
CA ALA A 109 -8.04 9.06 1.94
C ALA A 109 -8.32 8.15 0.74
N ALA A 110 -7.42 7.21 0.42
CA ALA A 110 -7.64 6.24 -0.65
C ALA A 110 -8.80 5.28 -0.32
N LEU A 111 -8.87 4.83 0.94
CA LEU A 111 -9.98 4.02 1.43
C LEU A 111 -11.30 4.79 1.42
N GLY A 112 -11.28 6.06 1.82
CA GLY A 112 -12.44 6.96 1.77
C GLY A 112 -12.90 7.24 0.33
N ALA A 113 -11.96 7.36 -0.61
CA ALA A 113 -12.25 7.48 -2.04
C ALA A 113 -12.88 6.20 -2.61
N LEU A 114 -12.36 5.04 -2.20
CA LEU A 114 -12.88 3.73 -2.60
C LEU A 114 -14.26 3.43 -2.01
N LEU A 115 -14.45 3.77 -0.73
CA LEU A 115 -15.67 3.53 0.03
C LEU A 115 -16.78 4.55 -0.28
N GLY A 116 -16.46 5.64 -0.98
CA GLY A 116 -17.39 6.57 -1.62
C GLY A 116 -18.69 6.86 -0.86
N SER A 117 -18.73 7.94 -0.07
CA SER A 117 -19.96 8.42 0.60
C SER A 117 -20.60 7.47 1.62
N SER A 118 -20.07 6.25 1.82
CA SER A 118 -20.46 5.42 2.96
C SER A 118 -19.91 6.07 4.23
N GLY A 119 -20.77 6.60 5.12
CA GLY A 119 -20.40 7.26 6.37
C GLY A 119 -19.60 6.41 7.39
N LYS A 120 -19.05 5.26 6.94
CA LYS A 120 -18.14 4.37 7.68
C LYS A 120 -16.74 4.94 7.89
N SER A 121 -16.32 5.98 7.15
CA SER A 121 -14.96 6.55 7.24
C SER A 121 -14.56 6.92 8.68
N ALA A 122 -15.41 7.65 9.41
CA ALA A 122 -15.07 8.15 10.74
C ALA A 122 -14.90 7.05 11.80
N GLY A 123 -15.76 6.02 11.77
CA GLY A 123 -15.63 4.87 12.68
C GLY A 123 -14.42 4.00 12.33
N LEU A 124 -14.10 3.94 11.05
CA LEU A 124 -12.98 3.16 10.53
C LEU A 124 -11.63 3.85 10.79
N GLU A 125 -11.55 5.16 10.65
CA GLU A 125 -10.40 5.97 11.07
C GLU A 125 -10.07 5.79 12.54
N ASN A 126 -11.10 5.74 13.40
CA ASN A 126 -10.90 5.51 14.82
C ASN A 126 -10.44 4.08 15.10
N ALA A 127 -11.06 3.10 14.45
CA ALA A 127 -10.71 1.69 14.60
C ALA A 127 -9.31 1.36 14.10
N LEU A 128 -8.89 1.90 12.95
CA LEU A 128 -7.56 1.67 12.36
C LEU A 128 -6.47 2.57 12.94
N GLY A 129 -6.81 3.80 13.31
CA GLY A 129 -5.84 4.76 13.84
C GLY A 129 -5.44 4.47 15.29
N ASN A 130 -6.19 3.64 16.00
CA ASN A 130 -5.98 3.34 17.41
C ASN A 130 -5.86 1.82 17.69
N VAL A 131 -5.27 1.07 16.76
CA VAL A 131 -5.01 -0.36 16.95
C VAL A 131 -3.79 -0.55 17.86
N LYS A 132 -4.00 -0.99 19.11
CA LYS A 132 -2.91 -1.22 20.09
C LYS A 132 -2.69 -2.69 20.42
N ASP A 133 -3.76 -3.48 20.33
CA ASP A 133 -3.74 -4.91 20.61
C ASP A 133 -4.48 -5.71 19.52
N THR A 134 -4.34 -7.03 19.56
CA THR A 134 -5.06 -7.96 18.67
C THR A 134 -6.58 -7.77 18.76
N ASN A 135 -7.12 -7.35 19.91
CA ASN A 135 -8.55 -7.05 20.05
C ASN A 135 -8.96 -5.82 19.21
N ASP A 136 -8.16 -4.76 19.20
CA ASP A 136 -8.43 -3.60 18.36
C ASP A 136 -8.26 -3.94 16.88
N LEU A 137 -7.31 -4.82 16.58
CA LEU A 137 -7.10 -5.32 15.23
C LEU A 137 -8.33 -6.09 14.74
N ASN A 138 -8.88 -6.97 15.60
CA ASN A 138 -10.12 -7.68 15.34
C ASN A 138 -11.31 -6.72 15.13
N ASN A 139 -11.38 -5.65 15.93
CA ASN A 139 -12.41 -4.62 15.77
C ASN A 139 -12.27 -3.87 14.45
N ALA A 140 -11.04 -3.53 14.03
CA ALA A 140 -10.77 -2.90 12.75
C ALA A 140 -11.15 -3.81 11.57
N PHE A 141 -10.82 -5.10 11.63
CA PHE A 141 -11.22 -6.09 10.63
C PHE A 141 -12.76 -6.24 10.59
N SER A 142 -13.39 -6.32 11.76
CA SER A 142 -14.86 -6.39 11.86
C SER A 142 -15.54 -5.13 11.30
N ALA A 143 -14.96 -3.96 11.52
CA ALA A 143 -15.47 -2.69 10.95
C ALA A 143 -15.42 -2.67 9.42
N LEU A 144 -14.41 -3.32 8.84
CA LEU A 144 -14.25 -3.59 7.40
C LEU A 144 -15.17 -4.71 6.89
N GLY A 145 -15.90 -5.39 7.79
CA GLY A 145 -16.76 -6.53 7.44
C GLY A 145 -15.96 -7.80 7.17
N MET A 146 -14.72 -7.90 7.65
CA MET A 146 -13.91 -9.12 7.61
C MET A 146 -14.10 -9.95 8.87
N ASP A 147 -13.91 -11.26 8.71
CA ASP A 147 -13.81 -12.17 9.85
C ASP A 147 -12.44 -12.02 10.55
N SER A 148 -12.43 -12.14 11.88
CA SER A 148 -11.20 -12.11 12.69
C SER A 148 -10.19 -13.19 12.26
N GLY A 149 -10.67 -14.35 11.79
CA GLY A 149 -9.84 -15.43 11.25
C GLY A 149 -9.05 -15.05 10.00
N MET A 150 -9.42 -13.99 9.28
CA MET A 150 -8.65 -13.50 8.13
C MET A 150 -7.32 -12.88 8.54
N ILE A 151 -7.14 -12.41 9.77
CA ILE A 151 -5.83 -11.92 10.25
C ILE A 151 -4.79 -13.04 10.16
N GLY A 152 -5.19 -14.28 10.47
CA GLY A 152 -4.34 -15.47 10.32
C GLY A 152 -4.00 -15.83 8.87
N GLN A 153 -4.73 -15.30 7.89
CA GLN A 153 -4.42 -15.44 6.46
C GLN A 153 -3.58 -14.27 5.93
N PHE A 154 -3.85 -13.05 6.42
CA PHE A 154 -3.12 -11.85 6.03
C PHE A 154 -1.69 -11.85 6.55
N ALA A 155 -1.50 -12.23 7.81
CA ALA A 155 -0.20 -12.20 8.45
C ALA A 155 0.88 -13.01 7.71
N PRO A 156 0.68 -14.29 7.35
CA PRO A 156 1.70 -15.05 6.62
C PRO A 156 1.98 -14.46 5.22
N VAL A 157 0.98 -13.88 4.54
CA VAL A 157 1.15 -13.22 3.24
C VAL A 157 1.97 -11.93 3.39
N LEU A 158 1.66 -11.11 4.40
CA LEU A 158 2.42 -9.92 4.76
C LEU A 158 3.87 -10.28 5.11
N LEU A 159 4.08 -11.27 5.99
CA LEU A 159 5.42 -11.70 6.40
C LEU A 159 6.24 -12.22 5.23
N GLN A 160 5.65 -13.05 4.37
CA GLN A 160 6.28 -13.48 3.12
C GLN A 160 6.69 -12.29 2.28
N TYR A 161 5.76 -11.36 2.04
CA TYR A 161 6.02 -10.19 1.20
C TYR A 161 7.11 -9.29 1.78
N LEU A 162 7.01 -8.92 3.06
CA LEU A 162 8.00 -8.11 3.76
C LEU A 162 9.38 -8.81 3.73
N GLY A 163 9.43 -10.13 3.90
CA GLY A 163 10.67 -10.88 3.77
C GLY A 163 11.26 -10.85 2.35
N GLN A 164 10.42 -10.90 1.31
CA GLN A 164 10.88 -10.70 -0.07
C GLN A 164 11.42 -9.28 -0.33
N GLN A 165 10.91 -8.28 0.39
CA GLN A 165 11.41 -6.89 0.32
C GLN A 165 12.72 -6.68 1.08
N GLY A 166 13.25 -7.67 1.78
CA GLY A 166 14.51 -7.56 2.54
C GLY A 166 14.34 -7.25 4.02
N VAL A 167 13.10 -7.26 4.55
CA VAL A 167 12.87 -7.11 5.98
C VAL A 167 13.54 -8.25 6.74
N GLY A 168 14.38 -7.89 7.72
CA GLY A 168 15.17 -8.85 8.47
C GLY A 168 14.32 -9.89 9.23
N GLY A 169 14.80 -11.13 9.31
CA GLY A 169 14.08 -12.24 9.95
C GLY A 169 13.67 -11.97 11.40
N SER A 170 14.49 -11.24 12.17
CA SER A 170 14.15 -10.83 13.54
C SER A 170 12.92 -9.91 13.59
N LEU A 171 12.82 -8.97 12.65
CA LEU A 171 11.70 -8.05 12.53
C LEU A 171 10.44 -8.76 12.03
N LEU A 172 10.58 -9.68 11.07
CA LEU A 172 9.48 -10.56 10.65
C LEU A 172 8.97 -11.43 11.81
N SER A 173 9.86 -11.96 12.64
CA SER A 173 9.48 -12.74 13.82
C SER A 173 8.70 -11.87 14.83
N SER A 174 9.14 -10.64 15.05
CA SER A 174 8.40 -9.67 15.89
C SER A 174 7.02 -9.36 15.31
N LEU A 175 6.94 -9.07 14.01
CA LEU A 175 5.69 -8.80 13.31
C LEU A 175 4.72 -9.99 13.38
N GLY A 176 5.22 -11.21 13.15
CA GLY A 176 4.42 -12.42 13.26
C GLY A 176 3.89 -12.63 14.68
N SER A 177 4.72 -12.36 15.69
CA SER A 177 4.32 -12.43 17.10
C SER A 177 3.24 -11.39 17.43
N ILE A 178 3.39 -10.15 16.94
CA ILE A 178 2.43 -9.06 17.14
C ILE A 178 1.07 -9.37 16.52
N TRP A 179 1.06 -9.94 15.31
CA TRP A 179 -0.17 -10.28 14.59
C TRP A 179 -0.81 -11.59 15.02
N GLY A 180 -0.22 -12.31 15.98
CA GLY A 180 -0.70 -13.62 16.41
C GLY A 180 -0.53 -14.72 15.35
N ALA A 181 0.29 -14.47 14.32
CA ALA A 181 0.73 -15.47 13.36
C ALA A 181 2.01 -16.21 13.79
N GLY A 182 2.60 -15.77 14.91
CA GLY A 182 3.61 -16.50 15.64
C GLY A 182 3.04 -17.86 16.02
N THR A 183 3.48 -18.87 15.28
CA THR A 183 3.32 -20.27 15.61
C THR A 183 3.60 -20.44 17.09
N GLY A 184 2.67 -21.12 17.78
CA GLY A 184 2.98 -21.73 19.05
C GLY A 184 4.34 -22.43 18.98
N SER A 185 5.02 -22.36 20.12
CA SER A 185 6.31 -22.97 20.45
C SER A 185 6.55 -24.35 19.82
#